data_AF-A0A8J9RFE9-F1
#
_entry.id   AF-A0A8J9RFE9-F1
#
_cell.length_a   1.000
_cell.length_b   1.000
_cell.length_c   1.000
_cell.angle_alpha   90.00
_cell.angle_beta   90.00
_cell.angle_gamma   90.00
#
_symmetry.space_group_name_H-M   'P 1'
#
loop_
_entity.id
_entity.type
_entity.pdbx_description
1 polymer ?
#
loop_
_entity_poly.entity_id
_entity_poly.type
_entity_poly.pdbx_seq_one_letter_code
_entity_poly.pdbx_strand_id
1 'polypeptide(L)'
;MLGDKAVFFQMGARLKESTSFQPTTGSWFLGNVPLLAKALSIERLQVLKMDCEGCEYALADDILENDELFLDKVDQFAIEVHTSALIAKTRDHAIALGRLYILLQEAGLELVHAAVQYCNAEHESYGHQQEFIAVGYPHSKNDYCQNLLFAKQPRP
;
A
#
# COMPACT_ATOMS: atom_id res chain seq x y z
N MET A 1 16.65 25.31 -1.76
CA MET A 1 15.26 25.34 -2.26
C MET A 1 15.17 24.43 -3.48
N LEU A 2 14.72 23.19 -3.27
CA LEU A 2 14.38 22.21 -4.32
C LEU A 2 12.93 22.50 -4.74
N GLY A 3 12.74 23.55 -5.54
CA GLY A 3 11.45 23.89 -6.13
C GLY A 3 11.12 23.00 -7.32
N ASP A 4 9.84 22.65 -7.44
CA ASP A 4 9.08 22.32 -8.65
C ASP A 4 9.57 21.18 -9.57
N LYS A 5 10.36 20.24 -9.04
CA LYS A 5 10.61 18.96 -9.73
C LYS A 5 9.85 17.87 -9.01
N ALA A 6 8.84 17.30 -9.67
CA ALA A 6 8.29 16.01 -9.25
C ALA A 6 9.44 15.00 -9.26
N VAL A 7 9.91 14.61 -8.09
CA VAL A 7 10.94 13.58 -7.95
C VAL A 7 10.22 12.25 -7.75
N PHE A 8 10.34 11.38 -8.74
CA PHE A 8 9.83 10.02 -8.65
C PHE A 8 10.89 9.15 -7.99
N PHE A 9 10.57 8.62 -6.81
CA PHE A 9 11.37 7.60 -6.15
C PHE A 9 10.69 6.24 -6.37
N GLN A 10 11.38 5.31 -7.02
CA GLN A 10 10.97 3.91 -7.07
C GLN A 10 11.59 3.20 -5.87
N MET A 11 10.80 3.02 -4.81
CA MET A 11 11.22 2.39 -3.57
C MET A 11 10.14 1.38 -3.14
N GLY A 12 10.53 0.14 -2.87
CA GLY A 12 9.62 -0.87 -2.35
C GLY A 12 9.39 -0.65 -0.86
N ALA A 13 8.19 -0.91 -0.35
CA ALA A 13 8.00 -0.88 1.11
C ALA A 13 8.39 -2.23 1.74
N ARG A 14 8.65 -2.22 3.06
CA ARG A 14 8.97 -3.43 3.82
C ARG A 14 7.82 -4.44 3.73
N LEU A 15 8.14 -5.72 3.55
CA LEU A 15 7.15 -6.80 3.60
C LEU A 15 6.93 -7.25 5.05
N LYS A 16 5.68 -7.58 5.39
CA LYS A 16 5.29 -8.00 6.75
C LYS A 16 5.98 -9.28 7.25
N GLU A 17 6.27 -10.23 6.36
CA GLU A 17 6.82 -11.55 6.72
C GLU A 17 8.19 -11.87 6.10
N SER A 18 8.88 -10.90 5.52
CA SER A 18 10.17 -11.18 4.85
C SER A 18 11.36 -10.91 5.76
N THR A 19 11.88 -11.95 6.40
CA THR A 19 13.29 -11.99 6.85
C THR A 19 14.25 -12.48 5.75
N SER A 20 13.74 -12.92 4.59
CA SER A 20 14.52 -13.63 3.57
C SER A 20 14.60 -12.97 2.18
N PHE A 21 13.87 -11.89 1.90
CA PHE A 21 14.03 -11.13 0.65
C PHE A 21 15.37 -10.38 0.65
N GLN A 22 16.30 -10.85 -0.18
CA GLN A 22 17.58 -10.20 -0.45
C GLN A 22 17.48 -9.50 -1.81
N PRO A 23 17.38 -8.16 -1.87
CA PRO A 23 17.38 -7.45 -3.15
C PRO A 23 18.73 -7.66 -3.84
N THR A 24 18.73 -8.13 -5.10
CA THR A 24 19.97 -8.20 -5.91
C THR A 24 20.42 -6.80 -6.28
N THR A 25 21.71 -6.54 -6.49
CA THR A 25 22.20 -5.20 -6.89
C THR A 25 21.58 -4.74 -8.23
N GLY A 26 21.02 -3.53 -8.27
CA GLY A 26 20.04 -3.07 -9.29
C GLY A 26 18.58 -3.15 -8.82
N SER A 27 18.41 -3.80 -7.68
CA SER A 27 17.24 -4.11 -6.86
C SER A 27 16.47 -2.95 -6.27
N TRP A 28 15.15 -2.93 -6.37
CA TRP A 28 14.25 -2.28 -5.42
C TRP A 28 14.81 -2.18 -3.99
N PHE A 29 14.87 -0.96 -3.45
CA PHE A 29 15.17 -0.75 -2.03
C PHE A 29 13.94 -1.03 -1.20
N LEU A 30 14.04 -1.92 -0.22
CA LEU A 30 13.03 -2.02 0.83
C LEU A 30 13.18 -0.83 1.78
N GLY A 31 12.12 -0.05 1.94
CA GLY A 31 12.07 1.12 2.81
C GLY A 31 10.82 1.14 3.66
N ASN A 32 10.88 1.88 4.75
CA ASN A 32 9.70 2.28 5.51
C ASN A 32 9.28 3.66 4.97
N VAL A 33 8.06 3.76 4.45
CA VAL A 33 7.59 4.96 3.73
C VAL A 33 7.61 6.22 4.63
N PRO A 34 7.14 6.16 5.89
CA PRO A 34 7.31 7.27 6.84
C PRO A 34 8.76 7.71 7.06
N LEU A 35 9.66 6.78 7.33
CA LEU A 35 11.08 7.08 7.57
C LEU A 35 11.76 7.65 6.32
N LEU A 36 11.39 7.16 5.14
CA LEU A 36 11.86 7.72 3.88
C LEU A 36 11.43 9.17 3.70
N ALA A 37 10.15 9.47 3.91
CA ALA A 37 9.65 10.83 3.80
C ALA A 37 10.37 11.77 4.78
N LYS A 38 10.64 11.29 6.00
CA LYS A 38 11.43 12.04 6.99
C LYS A 38 12.88 12.25 6.53
N ALA A 39 13.54 11.22 6.03
CA ALA A 39 14.92 11.30 5.52
C ALA A 39 15.06 12.27 4.35
N LEU A 40 14.03 12.34 3.49
CA LEU A 40 13.96 13.25 2.35
C LEU A 40 13.42 14.63 2.72
N SER A 41 13.11 14.89 4.00
CA SER A 41 12.51 16.15 4.47
C SER A 41 11.25 16.54 3.70
N ILE A 42 10.40 15.55 3.39
CA ILE A 42 9.14 15.76 2.68
C ILE A 42 8.09 16.27 3.67
N GLU A 43 7.70 17.52 3.51
CA GLU A 43 6.65 18.17 4.32
C GLU A 43 5.24 17.83 3.83
N ARG A 44 5.07 17.60 2.52
CA ARG A 44 3.80 17.26 1.89
C ARG A 44 3.99 16.39 0.64
N LEU A 45 3.15 15.38 0.49
CA LEU A 45 3.06 14.52 -0.69
C LEU A 45 1.76 14.79 -1.42
N GLN A 46 1.84 15.33 -2.63
CA GLN A 46 0.65 15.49 -3.49
C GLN A 46 0.06 14.13 -3.87
N VAL A 47 0.92 13.15 -4.14
CA VAL A 47 0.52 11.78 -4.47
C VAL A 47 1.52 10.83 -3.82
N LEU A 48 0.99 9.84 -3.10
CA LEU A 48 1.71 8.63 -2.73
C LEU A 48 1.10 7.48 -3.55
N LYS A 49 1.89 6.83 -4.40
CA LYS A 49 1.48 5.63 -5.12
C LYS A 49 2.27 4.42 -4.58
N MET A 50 1.56 3.35 -4.26
CA MET A 50 2.14 2.08 -3.85
C MET A 50 1.59 0.95 -4.73
N ASP A 51 2.51 0.22 -5.32
CA ASP A 51 2.27 -0.96 -6.14
C ASP A 51 3.44 -1.87 -5.78
N CYS A 52 3.14 -2.83 -4.90
CA CYS A 52 4.13 -3.70 -4.30
C CYS A 52 3.48 -5.02 -3.92
N GLU A 53 4.27 -6.07 -3.97
CA GLU A 53 3.79 -7.43 -3.75
C GLU A 53 3.82 -7.76 -2.25
N GLY A 54 2.82 -7.29 -1.50
CA GLY A 54 2.61 -7.60 -0.07
C GLY A 54 3.05 -6.53 0.92
N CYS A 55 3.58 -5.39 0.45
CA CYS A 55 3.98 -4.30 1.33
C CYS A 55 2.79 -3.43 1.80
N GLU A 56 1.65 -3.49 1.10
CA GLU A 56 0.36 -2.93 1.49
C GLU A 56 -0.08 -3.39 2.88
N TYR A 57 0.34 -4.59 3.30
CA TYR A 57 0.02 -5.17 4.60
C TYR A 57 0.95 -4.73 5.74
N ALA A 58 2.05 -4.05 5.44
CA ALA A 58 2.98 -3.53 6.45
C ALA A 58 2.81 -2.02 6.70
N LEU A 59 2.26 -1.28 5.73
CA LEU A 59 2.22 0.18 5.76
C LEU A 59 1.55 0.76 7.02
N ALA A 60 0.44 0.17 7.48
CA ALA A 60 -0.24 0.65 8.68
C ALA A 60 0.65 0.54 9.93
N ASP A 61 1.34 -0.58 10.09
CA ASP A 61 2.24 -0.80 11.23
C ASP A 61 3.46 0.14 11.11
N ASP A 62 3.99 0.35 9.91
CA ASP A 62 5.07 1.31 9.62
C ASP A 62 4.68 2.76 10.00
N ILE A 63 3.46 3.20 9.67
CA ILE A 63 2.92 4.53 10.02
C ILE A 63 2.82 4.66 11.54
N LEU A 64 2.17 3.70 12.20
CA LEU A 64 1.95 3.73 13.65
C LEU A 64 3.25 3.75 14.44
N GLU A 65 4.28 3.04 13.99
CA GLU A 65 5.56 2.97 14.70
C GLU A 65 6.44 4.23 14.49
N ASN A 66 6.35 4.89 13.33
CA ASN A 66 7.38 5.87 12.91
C ASN A 66 6.87 7.31 12.74
N ASP A 67 5.60 7.50 12.36
CA ASP A 67 4.98 8.81 12.16
C ASP A 67 3.45 8.64 12.05
N GLU A 68 2.73 8.64 13.17
CA GLU A 68 1.27 8.41 13.21
C GLU A 68 0.49 9.43 12.36
N LEU A 69 1.04 10.63 12.15
CA LEU A 69 0.45 11.70 11.34
C LEU A 69 0.94 11.68 9.89
N PHE A 70 1.59 10.61 9.45
CA PHE A 70 2.17 10.52 8.11
C PHE A 70 1.15 10.75 6.99
N LEU A 71 -0.10 10.31 7.16
CA LEU A 71 -1.14 10.46 6.12
C LEU A 71 -1.74 11.87 6.09
N ASP A 72 -1.59 12.68 7.15
CA ASP A 72 -2.07 14.07 7.18
C ASP A 72 -1.36 14.95 6.16
N LYS A 73 -0.13 14.58 5.79
CA LYS A 73 0.68 15.23 4.75
C LYS A 73 0.49 14.65 3.34
N VAL A 74 -0.35 13.63 3.16
CA VAL A 74 -0.64 13.01 1.85
C VAL A 74 -1.96 13.54 1.29
N ASP A 75 -1.96 14.09 0.08
CA ASP A 75 -3.19 14.59 -0.57
C ASP A 75 -3.96 13.50 -1.31
N GLN A 76 -3.25 12.61 -1.99
CA GLN A 76 -3.80 11.46 -2.70
C GLN A 76 -2.98 10.21 -2.42
N PHE A 77 -3.65 9.08 -2.20
CA PHE A 77 -3.04 7.78 -1.98
C PHE A 77 -3.59 6.76 -2.97
N ALA A 78 -2.74 6.29 -3.87
CA ALA A 78 -3.06 5.21 -4.80
C ALA A 78 -2.37 3.93 -4.33
N ILE A 79 -3.13 2.85 -4.17
CA ILE A 79 -2.59 1.55 -3.73
C ILE A 79 -3.14 0.42 -4.60
N GLU A 80 -2.27 -0.47 -5.04
CA GLU A 80 -2.66 -1.80 -5.50
C GLU A 80 -2.60 -2.80 -4.35
N VAL A 81 -3.69 -3.53 -4.13
CA VAL A 81 -3.80 -4.55 -3.10
C VAL A 81 -3.87 -5.93 -3.75
N HIS A 82 -2.97 -6.83 -3.35
CA HIS A 82 -2.83 -8.18 -3.89
C HIS A 82 -3.50 -9.24 -3.00
N THR A 83 -4.62 -9.81 -3.45
CA THR A 83 -5.44 -10.76 -2.66
C THR A 83 -5.07 -12.22 -2.83
N SER A 84 -4.09 -12.52 -3.69
CA SER A 84 -3.57 -13.87 -3.89
C SER A 84 -3.12 -14.49 -2.56
N ALA A 85 -3.45 -15.77 -2.36
CA ALA A 85 -3.00 -16.55 -1.22
C ALA A 85 -1.48 -16.69 -1.10
N LEU A 86 -0.72 -16.39 -2.17
CA LEU A 86 0.74 -16.30 -2.13
C LEU A 86 1.22 -15.08 -1.32
N ILE A 87 0.49 -13.97 -1.40
CA ILE A 87 0.88 -12.67 -0.86
C ILE A 87 0.09 -12.38 0.43
N ALA A 88 -1.23 -12.36 0.33
CA ALA A 88 -2.12 -12.30 1.47
C ALA A 88 -2.22 -13.72 2.06
N LYS A 89 -1.46 -14.03 3.10
CA LYS A 89 -1.35 -15.44 3.59
C LYS A 89 -2.26 -15.78 4.75
N THR A 90 -2.61 -14.78 5.54
CA THR A 90 -3.19 -14.99 6.88
C THR A 90 -4.23 -13.92 7.19
N ARG A 91 -5.06 -14.21 8.20
CA ARG A 91 -5.96 -13.22 8.81
C ARG A 91 -5.27 -11.91 9.20
N ASP A 92 -4.00 -11.97 9.61
CA ASP A 92 -3.24 -10.77 10.02
C ASP A 92 -2.98 -9.81 8.87
N HIS A 93 -2.97 -10.30 7.62
CA HIS A 93 -2.90 -9.45 6.42
C HIS A 93 -4.21 -8.69 6.24
N ALA A 94 -5.36 -9.38 6.35
CA ALA A 94 -6.68 -8.74 6.29
C ALA A 94 -6.87 -7.69 7.40
N ILE A 95 -6.44 -8.00 8.63
CA ILE A 95 -6.49 -7.06 9.76
C ILE A 95 -5.60 -5.84 9.50
N ALA A 96 -4.38 -6.04 8.99
CA ALA A 96 -3.47 -4.92 8.72
C ALA A 96 -4.00 -3.99 7.63
N LEU A 97 -4.62 -4.55 6.59
CA LEU A 97 -5.27 -3.75 5.56
C LEU A 97 -6.48 -2.97 6.11
N GLY A 98 -7.27 -3.60 6.99
CA GLY A 98 -8.34 -2.90 7.72
C GLY A 98 -7.82 -1.73 8.57
N ARG A 99 -6.67 -1.89 9.24
CA ARG A 99 -6.01 -0.79 9.97
C ARG A 99 -5.59 0.33 9.03
N LEU A 100 -5.01 0.01 7.87
CA LEU A 100 -4.65 1.02 6.88
C LEU A 100 -5.87 1.85 6.46
N TYR A 101 -7.01 1.21 6.21
CA TYR A 101 -8.23 1.93 5.83
C TYR A 101 -8.76 2.86 6.93
N ILE A 102 -8.65 2.46 8.19
CA ILE A 102 -8.99 3.34 9.33
C ILE A 102 -8.07 4.57 9.33
N LEU A 103 -6.74 4.37 9.19
CA LEU A 103 -5.79 5.47 9.16
C LEU A 103 -6.03 6.44 7.99
N LEU A 104 -6.40 5.92 6.81
CA LEU A 104 -6.78 6.74 5.66
C LEU A 104 -8.01 7.58 5.96
N GLN A 105 -9.04 6.96 6.54
CA GLN A 105 -10.27 7.66 6.93
C GLN A 105 -10.00 8.75 7.98
N GLU A 106 -9.18 8.47 8.99
CA GLU A 106 -8.80 9.43 10.03
C GLU A 106 -8.02 10.62 9.45
N ALA A 107 -7.18 10.39 8.45
CA ALA A 107 -6.47 11.44 7.72
C ALA A 107 -7.35 12.20 6.70
N GLY A 108 -8.63 11.85 6.58
CA GLY A 108 -9.57 12.46 5.62
C GLY A 108 -9.35 12.05 4.16
N LEU A 109 -8.67 10.92 3.92
CA LEU A 109 -8.49 10.33 2.58
C LEU A 109 -9.69 9.41 2.28
N GLU A 110 -10.58 9.87 1.41
CA GLU A 110 -11.79 9.12 1.03
C GLU A 110 -11.57 8.34 -0.27
N LEU A 111 -12.18 7.16 -0.40
CA LEU A 111 -12.11 6.35 -1.61
C LEU A 111 -12.82 7.06 -2.77
N VAL A 112 -12.08 7.38 -3.83
CA VAL A 112 -12.61 8.06 -5.03
C VAL A 112 -12.65 7.16 -6.26
N HIS A 113 -11.83 6.11 -6.31
CA HIS A 113 -11.84 5.14 -7.39
C HIS A 113 -11.43 3.76 -6.90
N ALA A 114 -12.06 2.73 -7.48
CA ALA A 114 -11.71 1.33 -7.28
C ALA A 114 -11.83 0.59 -8.60
N ALA A 115 -10.82 -0.20 -8.94
CA ALA A 115 -10.81 -1.09 -10.08
C ALA A 115 -10.23 -2.45 -9.69
N VAL A 116 -10.85 -3.52 -10.18
CA VAL A 116 -10.38 -4.89 -10.01
C VAL A 116 -9.66 -5.31 -11.27
N GLN A 117 -8.48 -5.91 -11.12
CA GLN A 117 -7.62 -6.32 -12.22
C GLN A 117 -7.00 -7.70 -11.96
N TYR A 118 -6.50 -8.30 -13.04
CA TYR A 118 -5.78 -9.56 -13.00
C TYR A 118 -4.40 -9.36 -12.38
N CYS A 119 -3.87 -10.42 -11.78
CA CYS A 119 -2.48 -10.48 -11.35
C CYS A 119 -1.68 -11.36 -12.32
N ASN A 120 -0.36 -11.49 -12.11
CA ASN A 120 0.40 -12.43 -12.91
C ASN A 120 -0.09 -13.88 -12.66
N ALA A 121 0.08 -14.75 -13.66
CA ALA A 121 -0.47 -16.10 -13.62
C ALA A 121 0.09 -16.96 -12.46
N GLU A 122 1.30 -16.66 -11.99
CA GLU A 122 1.89 -17.33 -10.83
C GLU A 122 1.10 -17.01 -9.57
N HIS A 123 0.83 -15.73 -9.30
CA HIS A 123 0.07 -15.29 -8.13
C HIS A 123 -1.36 -15.83 -8.16
N GLU A 124 -2.02 -15.81 -9.32
CA GLU A 124 -3.40 -16.30 -9.43
C GLU A 124 -3.53 -17.80 -9.14
N SER A 125 -2.49 -18.59 -9.44
CA SER A 125 -2.50 -20.04 -9.26
C SER A 125 -2.65 -20.50 -7.81
N TYR A 126 -2.33 -19.64 -6.84
CA TYR A 126 -2.47 -19.91 -5.42
C TYR A 126 -3.90 -19.72 -4.90
N GLY A 127 -4.80 -19.12 -5.70
CA GLY A 127 -6.19 -18.88 -5.31
C GLY A 127 -6.35 -17.73 -4.32
N HIS A 128 -7.56 -17.61 -3.76
CA HIS A 128 -7.96 -16.54 -2.84
C HIS A 128 -7.97 -17.01 -1.40
N GLN A 129 -7.58 -16.14 -0.46
CA GLN A 129 -7.78 -16.41 0.96
C GLN A 129 -9.22 -16.25 1.40
N GLN A 130 -9.67 -17.15 2.28
CA GLN A 130 -11.05 -17.16 2.79
C GLN A 130 -11.36 -15.94 3.64
N GLU A 131 -10.39 -15.38 4.35
CA GLU A 131 -10.57 -14.19 5.19
C GLU A 131 -10.92 -12.95 4.36
N PHE A 132 -10.34 -12.81 3.17
CA PHE A 132 -10.64 -11.72 2.25
C PHE A 132 -12.02 -11.90 1.61
N ILE A 133 -12.35 -13.14 1.20
CA ILE A 133 -13.69 -13.49 0.69
C ILE A 133 -14.76 -13.16 1.74
N ALA A 134 -14.52 -13.53 3.00
CA ALA A 134 -15.46 -13.34 4.10
C ALA A 134 -15.79 -11.87 4.38
N VAL A 135 -14.89 -10.94 4.05
CA VAL A 135 -15.09 -9.49 4.21
C VAL A 135 -15.47 -8.78 2.90
N GLY A 136 -15.84 -9.54 1.87
CA GLY A 136 -16.45 -9.02 0.64
C GLY A 136 -15.47 -8.66 -0.47
N TYR A 137 -14.22 -9.13 -0.41
CA TYR A 137 -13.29 -8.92 -1.51
C TYR A 137 -13.72 -9.71 -2.76
N PRO A 138 -13.59 -9.12 -3.96
CA PRO A 138 -13.68 -9.83 -5.24
C PRO A 138 -12.84 -11.11 -5.23
N HIS A 139 -13.40 -12.19 -5.74
CA HIS A 139 -12.80 -13.53 -5.65
C HIS A 139 -13.08 -14.40 -6.88
N SER A 140 -13.35 -13.79 -8.04
CA SER A 140 -13.48 -14.53 -9.28
C SER A 140 -12.13 -14.74 -9.98
N LYS A 141 -12.15 -15.41 -11.12
CA LYS A 141 -10.96 -15.59 -11.96
C LYS A 141 -10.54 -14.21 -12.47
N ASN A 142 -9.26 -13.86 -12.33
CA ASN A 142 -8.67 -12.55 -12.65
C ASN A 142 -9.00 -11.41 -11.65
N ASP A 143 -9.54 -11.70 -10.46
CA ASP A 143 -9.85 -10.68 -9.44
C ASP A 143 -8.81 -10.65 -8.30
N TYR A 144 -7.52 -10.54 -8.64
CA TYR A 144 -6.43 -10.72 -7.68
C TYR A 144 -5.74 -9.41 -7.26
N CYS A 145 -5.94 -8.34 -8.03
CA CYS A 145 -5.41 -7.02 -7.73
C CYS A 145 -6.56 -6.01 -7.60
N GLN A 146 -6.53 -5.18 -6.56
CA GLN A 146 -7.43 -4.04 -6.41
C GLN A 146 -6.66 -2.74 -6.45
N ASN A 147 -6.88 -1.97 -7.51
CA ASN A 147 -6.34 -0.65 -7.68
C ASN A 147 -7.30 0.35 -7.05
N LEU A 148 -6.88 0.94 -5.93
CA LEU A 148 -7.67 1.86 -5.12
C LEU A 148 -7.03 3.24 -5.14
N LEU A 149 -7.84 4.28 -5.29
CA LEU A 149 -7.42 5.67 -5.15
C LEU A 149 -8.22 6.33 -4.04
N PHE A 150 -7.51 6.92 -3.09
CA PHE A 150 -8.04 7.74 -2.03
C PHE A 150 -7.56 9.18 -2.21
N ALA A 151 -8.41 10.15 -1.90
CA ALA A 151 -8.06 11.56 -2.00
C ALA A 151 -8.72 12.37 -0.88
N LYS A 152 -8.03 13.43 -0.44
CA LYS A 152 -8.64 14.44 0.42
C LYS A 152 -9.67 15.23 -0.38
N GLN A 153 -10.83 15.48 0.22
CA GLN A 153 -11.79 16.40 -0.35
C GLN A 153 -11.14 17.78 -0.53
N PRO A 154 -11.44 18.51 -1.62
CA PRO A 154 -11.00 19.88 -1.79
C PRO A 154 -11.44 20.69 -0.57
N ARG A 155 -10.51 21.33 0.14
CA ARG A 155 -10.89 22.29 1.19
C ARG A 155 -11.62 23.44 0.49
N PRO A 156 -12.81 23.85 0.98
CA PRO A 156 -13.55 24.98 0.44
C PRO A 156 -12.77 26.29 0.58
#